data_AF-A0A3M6V582-F1
#
_entry.id   AF-A0A3M6V582-F1
#
_cell.length_a   1.000
_cell.length_b   1.000
_cell.length_c   1.000
_cell.angle_alpha   90.00
_cell.angle_beta   90.00
_cell.angle_gamma   90.00
#
_symmetry.space_group_name_H-M   'P 1'
#
loop_
_entity.id
_entity.type
_entity.pdbx_description
1 polymer ?
#
loop_
_entity_poly.entity_id
_entity_poly.type
_entity_poly.pdbx_seq_one_letter_code
_entity_poly.pdbx_strand_id
1 'polypeptide(L)'
;SWPLDSSCLVYNLEILKACRHHFAHIGGSLPEDSLCFLSSEVSHLCPGPFVQIQLVVALRTGNNELLDCHLVADETGQFKVNGGRGVIEAEVKPVGCKHLVETLSIDCGGKELPSCTGNFLFLLPVSSSAYQVNIRFRALTGELLDEISKPILTHHQGTNLFDYCDGHSLPSVEFPISKKQPVGILGIPEGQNIVSYFQELVENGAIECFRRDILRLMQHINSSNHVEAKYQDLLLAVKLEKCLILYQMGDFEGCKHAGEEVCIQANRNHSTNYNALVGRAKSVISGAYRTEGDFEKAGELLDSSTELLQAVVPNEETSINHTRVAALLCEKAAVMGITKSERKKLKKALKDVILRPRHRSERNQSRNARSRRRALIRAILFYLCSRKGKATNLQTDVSQKDLARAEEFAQKFKRDYLTNCPMRDRAGFYSAYGDLLTRKGQYEEGLYSFNVCIL
;
A
#
# COMPACT_ATOMS: atom_id res chain seq x y z
N SER A 1 -21.88 30.20 -14.97
CA SER A 1 -21.98 31.11 -16.14
C SER A 1 -20.68 31.88 -16.26
N TRP A 2 -19.99 31.84 -17.41
CA TRP A 2 -18.81 32.70 -17.63
C TRP A 2 -19.27 34.15 -17.82
N PRO A 3 -18.77 35.12 -17.03
CA PRO A 3 -19.05 36.52 -17.29
C PRO A 3 -18.37 36.90 -18.62
N LEU A 4 -19.18 37.35 -19.57
CA LEU A 4 -18.76 37.73 -20.92
C LEU A 4 -18.18 39.16 -20.98
N ASP A 5 -17.94 39.81 -19.84
CA ASP A 5 -17.23 41.09 -19.78
C ASP A 5 -15.74 40.88 -19.53
N SER A 6 -15.05 40.75 -20.65
CA SER A 6 -13.61 40.81 -20.83
C SER A 6 -13.04 42.13 -20.32
N SER A 7 -12.45 42.15 -19.11
CA SER A 7 -11.31 43.03 -18.79
C SER A 7 -10.64 42.82 -17.43
N CYS A 8 -11.17 42.02 -16.49
CA CYS A 8 -10.56 41.93 -15.14
C CYS A 8 -10.53 40.56 -14.45
N LEU A 9 -10.97 39.46 -15.07
CA LEU A 9 -10.89 38.14 -14.44
C LEU A 9 -9.61 37.42 -14.87
N VAL A 10 -8.58 37.54 -14.04
CA VAL A 10 -7.37 36.72 -14.12
C VAL A 10 -7.73 35.30 -13.69
N TYR A 11 -7.55 34.34 -14.58
CA TYR A 11 -7.70 32.92 -14.30
C TYR A 11 -6.32 32.29 -14.18
N ASN A 12 -6.08 31.58 -13.08
CA ASN A 12 -4.81 30.88 -12.86
C ASN A 12 -5.06 29.38 -12.84
N LEU A 13 -4.22 28.63 -13.55
CA LEU A 13 -4.11 27.19 -13.41
C LEU A 13 -3.52 26.87 -12.03
N GLU A 14 -4.02 25.81 -11.41
CA GLU A 14 -3.45 25.29 -10.18
C GLU A 14 -3.43 23.76 -10.22
N ILE A 15 -2.36 23.17 -9.67
CA ILE A 15 -2.30 21.74 -9.37
C ILE A 15 -2.83 21.53 -7.95
N LEU A 16 -3.98 20.86 -7.84
CA LEU A 16 -4.61 20.54 -6.55
C LEU A 16 -4.00 19.31 -5.88
N LYS A 17 -3.65 18.31 -6.69
CA LYS A 17 -3.03 17.06 -6.22
C LYS A 17 -2.04 16.58 -7.26
N ALA A 18 -0.95 16.00 -6.78
CA ALA A 18 0.08 15.42 -7.62
C ALA A 18 0.52 14.07 -7.06
N CYS A 19 0.72 13.09 -7.94
CA CYS A 19 1.10 11.75 -7.54
C CYS A 19 2.20 11.20 -8.43
N ARG A 20 3.01 10.32 -7.85
CA ARG A 20 4.14 9.69 -8.51
C ARG A 20 4.14 8.20 -8.23
N HIS A 21 4.30 7.39 -9.28
CA HIS A 21 4.40 5.94 -9.18
C HIS A 21 5.48 5.42 -10.12
N HIS A 22 6.28 4.47 -9.65
CA HIS A 22 7.37 3.86 -10.40
C HIS A 22 6.99 2.45 -10.88
N PHE A 23 7.20 2.16 -12.16
CA PHE A 23 6.82 0.89 -12.79
C PHE A 23 7.97 0.25 -13.57
N ALA A 24 8.04 -1.08 -13.55
CA ALA A 24 9.10 -1.84 -14.22
C ALA A 24 8.86 -2.06 -15.72
N HIS A 25 7.61 -2.24 -16.14
CA HIS A 25 7.19 -2.52 -17.51
C HIS A 25 5.67 -2.36 -17.65
N ILE A 26 5.18 -2.00 -18.85
CA ILE A 26 3.74 -1.90 -19.14
C ILE A 26 3.12 -3.29 -19.42
N GLY A 27 3.92 -4.32 -19.76
CA GLY A 27 3.42 -5.64 -20.17
C GLY A 27 4.02 -6.82 -19.40
N GLY A 28 3.18 -7.55 -18.65
CA GLY A 28 3.54 -8.79 -17.98
C GLY A 28 2.30 -9.49 -17.40
N SER A 29 1.62 -10.30 -18.21
CA SER A 29 0.46 -11.15 -17.86
C SER A 29 -0.47 -10.54 -16.79
N LEU A 30 -1.31 -9.59 -17.21
CA LEU A 30 -2.44 -9.10 -16.45
C LEU A 30 -3.72 -9.58 -17.14
N PRO A 31 -4.44 -10.58 -16.62
CA PRO A 31 -5.89 -10.59 -16.78
C PRO A 31 -6.44 -9.48 -15.87
N GLU A 32 -6.88 -8.40 -16.51
CA GLU A 32 -7.91 -7.41 -16.09
C GLU A 32 -7.69 -6.46 -14.90
N ASP A 33 -6.75 -6.65 -13.97
CA ASP A 33 -6.91 -6.01 -12.65
C ASP A 33 -5.66 -5.32 -12.05
N SER A 34 -4.86 -4.60 -12.84
CA SER A 34 -4.00 -3.53 -12.29
C SER A 34 -4.75 -2.20 -12.35
N LEU A 35 -4.56 -1.33 -11.36
CA LEU A 35 -4.98 0.07 -11.37
C LEU A 35 -4.22 0.91 -12.44
N CYS A 36 -3.79 0.28 -13.52
CA CYS A 36 -3.30 0.94 -14.71
C CYS A 36 -4.47 0.95 -15.69
N PHE A 37 -5.09 2.12 -15.87
CA PHE A 37 -6.19 2.37 -16.81
C PHE A 37 -5.77 2.30 -18.29
N LEU A 38 -4.59 1.76 -18.57
CA LEU A 38 -4.01 1.75 -19.90
C LEU A 38 -4.56 0.56 -20.67
N SER A 39 -5.22 0.84 -21.80
CA SER A 39 -5.68 -0.19 -22.73
C SER A 39 -4.50 -1.06 -23.20
N SER A 40 -4.77 -2.29 -23.63
CA SER A 40 -3.74 -3.22 -24.12
C SER A 40 -2.90 -2.64 -25.28
N GLU A 41 -3.40 -1.62 -25.99
CA GLU A 41 -2.72 -0.93 -27.08
C GLU A 41 -1.54 -0.06 -26.60
N VAL A 42 -1.53 0.38 -25.34
CA VAL A 42 -0.47 1.26 -24.77
C VAL A 42 0.83 0.50 -24.47
N SER A 43 0.77 -0.82 -24.33
CA SER A 43 1.92 -1.66 -23.96
C SER A 43 3.07 -1.63 -24.97
N HIS A 44 2.81 -1.28 -26.23
CA HIS A 44 3.82 -1.12 -27.27
C HIS A 44 4.54 0.24 -27.24
N LEU A 45 4.02 1.23 -26.50
CA LEU A 45 4.57 2.59 -26.46
C LEU A 45 5.76 2.72 -25.49
N CYS A 46 5.79 1.99 -24.36
CA CYS A 46 6.94 2.03 -23.42
C CYS A 46 7.37 0.60 -22.99
N PRO A 47 8.33 -0.04 -23.69
CA PRO A 47 8.78 -1.40 -23.36
C PRO A 47 9.71 -1.49 -22.13
N GLY A 48 10.09 -0.35 -21.54
CA GLY A 48 11.00 -0.27 -20.39
C GLY A 48 10.34 0.25 -19.11
N PRO A 49 11.11 0.41 -18.03
CA PRO A 49 10.62 1.04 -16.81
C PRO A 49 10.19 2.49 -17.08
N PHE A 50 9.19 2.95 -16.34
CA PHE A 50 8.62 4.28 -16.49
C PHE A 50 8.16 4.83 -15.15
N VAL A 51 8.01 6.15 -15.09
CA VAL A 51 7.41 6.88 -13.98
C VAL A 51 6.07 7.42 -14.46
N GLN A 52 5.02 7.07 -13.73
CA GLN A 52 3.70 7.64 -13.89
C GLN A 52 3.59 8.87 -13.00
N ILE A 53 3.27 10.01 -13.60
CA ILE A 53 2.92 11.25 -12.90
C ILE A 53 1.46 11.54 -13.15
N GLN A 54 0.71 11.83 -12.10
CA GLN A 54 -0.69 12.22 -12.21
C GLN A 54 -0.84 13.62 -11.62
N LEU A 55 -1.41 14.55 -12.38
CA LEU A 55 -1.61 15.93 -11.98
C LEU A 55 -3.09 16.27 -12.08
N VAL A 56 -3.73 16.48 -10.93
CA VAL A 56 -5.10 17.00 -10.84
C VAL A 56 -5.03 18.51 -10.88
N VAL A 57 -5.68 19.11 -11.86
CA VAL A 57 -5.66 20.55 -12.12
C VAL A 57 -7.05 21.16 -12.00
N ALA A 58 -7.07 22.43 -11.65
CA ALA A 58 -8.26 23.27 -11.66
C ALA A 58 -7.91 24.69 -12.08
N LEU A 59 -8.95 25.51 -12.29
CA LEU A 59 -8.81 26.94 -12.49
C LEU A 59 -9.21 27.68 -11.22
N ARG A 60 -8.42 28.66 -10.80
CA ARG A 60 -8.80 29.64 -9.77
C ARG A 60 -9.13 30.99 -10.39
N THR A 61 -10.02 31.71 -9.72
CA THR A 61 -10.28 33.12 -9.98
C THR A 61 -9.26 34.01 -9.26
N GLY A 62 -9.17 35.28 -9.64
CA GLY A 62 -8.35 36.29 -8.96
C GLY A 62 -8.66 36.47 -7.46
N ASN A 63 -9.83 36.02 -6.99
CA ASN A 63 -10.21 36.02 -5.57
C ASN A 63 -9.75 34.76 -4.82
N ASN A 64 -8.92 33.94 -5.45
CA ASN A 64 -8.37 32.70 -4.90
C ASN A 64 -9.42 31.60 -4.62
N GLU A 65 -10.61 31.71 -5.21
CA GLU A 65 -11.65 30.66 -5.18
C GLU A 65 -11.53 29.75 -6.40
N LEU A 66 -11.79 28.45 -6.21
CA LEU A 66 -11.88 27.51 -7.33
C LEU A 66 -13.03 27.90 -8.24
N LEU A 67 -12.73 28.03 -9.53
CA LEU A 67 -13.71 28.35 -10.54
C LEU A 67 -14.69 27.19 -10.68
N ASP A 68 -15.95 27.46 -10.41
CA ASP A 68 -17.04 26.53 -10.71
C ASP A 68 -17.22 26.44 -12.24
N CYS A 69 -16.52 25.48 -12.84
CA CYS A 69 -16.51 25.21 -14.26
C CYS A 69 -16.69 23.71 -14.50
N HIS A 70 -17.04 23.35 -15.73
CA HIS A 70 -17.11 21.97 -16.16
C HIS A 70 -15.93 21.68 -17.07
N LEU A 71 -15.05 20.78 -16.62
CA LEU A 71 -13.94 20.24 -17.41
C LEU A 71 -14.38 18.92 -18.04
N VAL A 72 -14.28 18.81 -19.36
CA VAL A 72 -14.62 17.59 -20.11
C VAL A 72 -13.40 17.15 -20.89
N ALA A 73 -12.95 15.92 -20.64
CA ALA A 73 -11.92 15.28 -21.44
C ALA A 73 -12.38 15.17 -22.90
N ASP A 74 -11.55 15.56 -23.84
CA ASP A 74 -11.75 15.26 -25.24
C ASP A 74 -10.85 14.10 -25.71
N GLU A 75 -11.16 13.57 -26.89
CA GLU A 75 -10.46 12.43 -27.49
C GLU A 75 -8.99 12.75 -27.86
N THR A 76 -8.57 14.01 -27.75
CA THR A 76 -7.22 14.46 -28.08
C THR A 76 -6.29 14.54 -26.87
N GLY A 77 -6.75 14.11 -25.70
CA GLY A 77 -5.98 14.16 -24.45
C GLY A 77 -5.96 15.55 -23.82
N GLN A 78 -6.94 16.40 -24.14
CA GLN A 78 -7.10 17.75 -23.60
C GLN A 78 -8.39 17.86 -22.77
N PHE A 79 -8.52 18.94 -22.00
CA PHE A 79 -9.77 19.27 -21.30
C PHE A 79 -10.42 20.51 -21.88
N LYS A 80 -11.66 20.37 -22.33
CA LYS A 80 -12.53 21.49 -22.71
C LYS A 80 -13.17 22.10 -21.47
N VAL A 81 -13.06 23.41 -21.33
CA VAL A 81 -13.67 24.19 -20.25
C VAL A 81 -15.03 24.71 -20.70
N ASN A 82 -16.10 24.41 -19.96
CA ASN A 82 -17.46 24.95 -20.18
C ASN A 82 -17.96 24.83 -21.62
N GLY A 83 -17.90 23.62 -22.19
CA GLY A 83 -18.37 23.36 -23.56
C GLY A 83 -17.45 23.90 -24.66
N GLY A 84 -16.17 24.12 -24.34
CA GLY A 84 -15.14 24.53 -25.30
C GLY A 84 -14.76 26.01 -25.25
N ARG A 85 -15.19 26.77 -24.23
CA ARG A 85 -14.85 28.20 -24.06
C ARG A 85 -13.38 28.48 -23.73
N GLY A 86 -12.67 27.45 -23.29
CA GLY A 86 -11.23 27.42 -23.17
C GLY A 86 -10.76 25.97 -23.23
N VAL A 87 -9.46 25.78 -23.35
CA VAL A 87 -8.83 24.47 -23.47
C VAL A 87 -7.65 24.40 -22.52
N ILE A 88 -7.58 23.32 -21.74
CA ILE A 88 -6.39 22.97 -20.97
C ILE A 88 -5.71 21.83 -21.70
N GLU A 89 -4.48 22.05 -22.14
CA GLU A 89 -3.65 21.09 -22.85
C GLU A 89 -2.38 20.79 -22.07
N ALA A 90 -1.82 19.60 -22.26
CA ALA A 90 -0.55 19.23 -21.67
C ALA A 90 0.48 18.91 -22.75
N GLU A 91 1.72 19.37 -22.56
CA GLU A 91 2.85 19.12 -23.44
C GLU A 91 4.02 18.57 -22.61
N VAL A 92 4.72 17.55 -23.12
CA VAL A 92 5.95 17.04 -22.52
C VAL A 92 7.13 17.22 -23.47
N LYS A 93 8.23 17.79 -22.98
CA LYS A 93 9.51 17.91 -23.70
C LYS A 93 10.57 16.96 -23.10
N PRO A 94 11.52 16.44 -23.92
CA PRO A 94 11.73 16.76 -25.33
C PRO A 94 10.70 16.11 -26.27
N VAL A 95 10.39 16.83 -27.36
CA VAL A 95 9.45 16.39 -28.39
C VAL A 95 10.02 15.15 -29.08
N GLY A 96 9.20 14.09 -29.21
CA GLY A 96 9.61 12.80 -29.79
C GLY A 96 9.92 11.69 -28.78
N CYS A 97 9.97 11.99 -27.47
CA CYS A 97 9.92 10.93 -26.46
C CYS A 97 8.55 10.23 -26.49
N LYS A 98 8.53 8.89 -26.44
CA LYS A 98 7.29 8.13 -26.26
C LYS A 98 6.76 8.37 -24.85
N HIS A 99 5.92 9.38 -24.70
CA HIS A 99 5.16 9.66 -23.50
C HIS A 99 3.68 9.55 -23.84
N LEU A 100 2.86 9.16 -22.87
CA LEU A 100 1.42 9.15 -23.02
C LEU A 100 0.83 10.18 -22.07
N VAL A 101 -0.11 10.97 -22.58
CA VAL A 101 -0.97 11.86 -21.81
C VAL A 101 -2.39 11.32 -21.90
N GLU A 102 -2.98 10.93 -20.77
CA GLU A 102 -4.40 10.56 -20.70
C GLU A 102 -5.14 11.49 -19.76
N THR A 103 -6.44 11.65 -20.02
CA THR A 103 -7.36 12.38 -19.17
C THR A 103 -8.25 11.39 -18.41
N LEU A 104 -8.33 11.52 -17.08
CA LEU A 104 -9.09 10.59 -16.23
C LEU A 104 -10.10 11.34 -15.35
N SER A 105 -11.23 10.70 -15.05
CA SER A 105 -12.27 11.24 -14.15
C SER A 105 -12.04 10.87 -12.67
N ILE A 106 -10.90 10.28 -12.34
CA ILE A 106 -10.58 9.78 -11.00
C ILE A 106 -9.20 10.26 -10.54
N ASP A 107 -9.03 10.41 -9.24
CA ASP A 107 -7.74 10.72 -8.62
C ASP A 107 -6.85 9.48 -8.46
N CYS A 108 -5.65 9.68 -7.93
CA CYS A 108 -4.65 8.63 -7.76
C CYS A 108 -5.06 7.56 -6.73
N GLY A 109 -6.04 7.87 -5.87
CA GLY A 109 -6.66 6.94 -4.95
C GLY A 109 -7.87 6.20 -5.56
N GLY A 110 -8.20 6.49 -6.82
CA GLY A 110 -9.35 5.94 -7.52
C GLY A 110 -10.69 6.56 -7.11
N LYS A 111 -10.67 7.75 -6.48
CA LYS A 111 -11.89 8.50 -6.14
C LYS A 111 -12.30 9.37 -7.33
N GLU A 112 -13.60 9.47 -7.59
CA GLU A 112 -14.11 10.38 -8.62
C GLU A 112 -13.72 11.83 -8.32
N LEU A 113 -13.34 12.53 -9.37
CA LEU A 113 -12.93 13.91 -9.33
C LEU A 113 -14.16 14.83 -9.51
N PRO A 114 -14.22 15.98 -8.81
CA PRO A 114 -15.24 16.99 -9.07
C PRO A 114 -15.23 17.43 -10.54
N SER A 115 -16.39 17.82 -11.07
CA SER A 115 -16.55 18.28 -12.47
C SER A 115 -15.72 19.53 -12.80
N CYS A 116 -15.30 20.30 -11.80
CA CYS A 116 -14.43 21.45 -11.94
C CYS A 116 -12.93 21.12 -11.96
N THR A 117 -12.57 19.84 -11.93
CA THR A 117 -11.18 19.38 -11.94
C THR A 117 -10.89 18.51 -13.15
N GLY A 118 -9.72 18.71 -13.73
CA GLY A 118 -9.15 17.88 -14.79
C GLY A 118 -8.01 17.06 -14.21
N ASN A 119 -7.68 15.95 -14.84
CA ASN A 119 -6.57 15.13 -14.40
C ASN A 119 -5.79 14.58 -15.58
N PHE A 120 -4.52 14.93 -15.61
CA PHE A 120 -3.56 14.47 -16.61
C PHE A 120 -2.69 13.35 -16.05
N LEU A 121 -2.61 12.26 -16.79
CA LEU A 121 -1.73 11.12 -16.53
C LEU A 121 -0.56 11.16 -17.52
N PHE A 122 0.66 11.32 -17.02
CA PHE A 122 1.90 11.28 -17.80
C PHE A 122 2.64 9.98 -17.57
N LEU A 123 2.92 9.23 -18.64
CA LEU A 123 3.83 8.09 -18.61
C LEU A 123 5.20 8.51 -19.15
N LEU A 124 6.18 8.64 -18.26
CA LEU A 124 7.52 9.14 -18.59
C LEU A 124 8.52 7.97 -18.55
N PRO A 125 9.15 7.60 -19.68
CA PRO A 125 10.21 6.60 -19.68
C PRO A 125 11.35 6.98 -18.72
N VAL A 126 11.99 5.99 -18.10
CA VAL A 126 13.14 6.27 -17.22
C VAL A 126 14.28 6.87 -18.04
N SER A 127 14.71 8.06 -17.63
CA SER A 127 15.75 8.86 -18.27
C SER A 127 16.56 9.61 -17.21
N SER A 128 17.87 9.73 -17.44
CA SER A 128 18.76 10.54 -16.59
C SER A 128 18.56 12.05 -16.79
N SER A 129 17.85 12.44 -17.86
CA SER A 129 17.48 13.83 -18.14
C SER A 129 16.08 14.12 -17.60
N ALA A 130 15.86 15.36 -17.15
CA ALA A 130 14.54 15.81 -16.75
C ALA A 130 13.62 15.99 -17.97
N TYR A 131 12.35 15.60 -17.82
CA TYR A 131 11.27 15.94 -18.73
C TYR A 131 10.69 17.30 -18.35
N GLN A 132 10.35 18.14 -19.31
CA GLN A 132 9.58 19.35 -19.00
C GLN A 132 8.10 19.06 -19.26
N VAL A 133 7.29 19.05 -18.21
CA VAL A 133 5.83 18.93 -18.32
C VAL A 133 5.22 20.33 -18.22
N ASN A 134 4.51 20.73 -19.27
CA ASN A 134 3.80 21.99 -19.34
C ASN A 134 2.30 21.72 -19.37
N ILE A 135 1.54 22.41 -18.53
CA ILE A 135 0.08 22.44 -18.57
C ILE A 135 -0.30 23.86 -18.95
N ARG A 136 -0.97 24.03 -20.08
CA ARG A 136 -1.35 25.33 -20.64
C ARG A 136 -2.84 25.49 -20.64
N PHE A 137 -3.30 26.66 -20.22
CA PHE A 137 -4.68 27.07 -20.36
C PHE A 137 -4.78 28.13 -21.45
N ARG A 138 -5.59 27.85 -22.45
CA ARG A 138 -5.82 28.74 -23.60
C ARG A 138 -7.27 29.16 -23.69
N ALA A 139 -7.47 30.39 -24.13
CA ALA A 139 -8.77 30.87 -24.57
C ALA A 139 -9.20 30.17 -25.88
N LEU A 140 -10.49 30.26 -26.21
CA LEU A 140 -11.04 29.90 -27.52
C LEU A 140 -10.27 30.52 -28.70
N THR A 141 -9.74 31.73 -28.51
CA THR A 141 -8.97 32.47 -29.51
C THR A 141 -7.56 31.91 -29.75
N GLY A 142 -7.14 30.90 -28.96
CA GLY A 142 -5.81 30.32 -28.98
C GLY A 142 -4.78 31.05 -28.11
N GLU A 143 -5.16 32.21 -27.55
CA GLU A 143 -4.33 32.99 -26.63
C GLU A 143 -4.00 32.17 -25.38
N LEU A 144 -2.72 32.16 -25.00
CA LEU A 144 -2.26 31.52 -23.76
C LEU A 144 -2.63 32.41 -22.57
N LEU A 145 -3.50 31.90 -21.71
CA LEU A 145 -3.97 32.61 -20.52
C LEU A 145 -3.07 32.33 -19.32
N ASP A 146 -2.65 31.07 -19.15
CA ASP A 146 -1.72 30.68 -18.09
C ASP A 146 -0.96 29.39 -18.45
N GLU A 147 0.20 29.17 -17.83
CA GLU A 147 1.03 27.98 -18.01
C GLU A 147 1.71 27.57 -16.70
N ILE A 148 1.53 26.30 -16.33
CA ILE A 148 2.33 25.65 -15.29
C ILE A 148 3.41 24.82 -15.96
N SER A 149 4.66 25.11 -15.62
CA SER A 149 5.82 24.39 -16.14
C SER A 149 6.56 23.68 -15.01
N LYS A 150 6.71 22.35 -15.11
CA LYS A 150 7.33 21.49 -14.09
C LYS A 150 8.44 20.62 -14.70
N PRO A 151 9.69 20.76 -14.24
CA PRO A 151 10.73 19.80 -14.57
C PRO A 151 10.52 18.52 -13.76
N ILE A 152 10.43 17.38 -14.42
CA ILE A 152 10.25 16.07 -13.79
C ILE A 152 11.47 15.19 -14.05
N LEU A 153 12.20 14.90 -12.99
CA LEU A 153 13.28 13.94 -13.00
C LEU A 153 12.73 12.54 -12.65
N THR A 154 13.00 11.56 -13.51
CA THR A 154 12.52 10.19 -13.28
C THR A 154 13.36 9.42 -12.26
N HIS A 155 14.68 9.63 -12.24
CA HIS A 155 15.60 9.04 -11.28
C HIS A 155 16.93 9.81 -11.27
N HIS A 156 17.72 9.65 -10.20
CA HIS A 156 19.11 10.12 -10.20
C HIS A 156 20.03 9.07 -10.84
N GLN A 157 21.06 9.53 -11.56
CA GLN A 157 22.04 8.62 -12.18
C GLN A 157 22.68 7.69 -11.13
N GLY A 158 22.78 6.40 -11.45
CA GLY A 158 23.38 5.39 -10.56
C GLY A 158 22.48 4.89 -9.43
N THR A 159 21.19 5.25 -9.41
CA THR A 159 20.22 4.79 -8.42
C THR A 159 19.21 3.80 -9.01
N ASN A 160 18.56 2.99 -8.16
CA ASN A 160 17.46 2.15 -8.59
C ASN A 160 16.14 2.91 -8.51
N LEU A 161 15.31 2.82 -9.55
CA LEU A 161 13.99 3.45 -9.62
C LEU A 161 13.11 3.11 -8.41
N PHE A 162 13.22 1.90 -7.88
CA PHE A 162 12.39 1.42 -6.76
C PHE A 162 12.90 1.85 -5.38
N ASP A 163 14.04 2.55 -5.32
CA ASP A 163 14.54 3.17 -4.09
C ASP A 163 13.76 4.45 -3.73
N TYR A 164 12.89 4.92 -4.63
CA TYR A 164 12.09 6.13 -4.44
C TYR A 164 10.68 5.87 -3.93
N CYS A 165 10.13 6.85 -3.22
CA CYS A 165 8.78 6.84 -2.68
C CYS A 165 7.75 6.88 -3.82
N ASP A 166 6.73 6.03 -3.70
CA ASP A 166 5.49 6.13 -4.48
C ASP A 166 4.42 6.80 -3.61
N GLY A 167 3.50 7.53 -4.22
CA GLY A 167 2.31 7.99 -3.51
C GLY A 167 1.73 9.30 -4.00
N HIS A 168 0.70 9.74 -3.27
CA HIS A 168 -0.11 10.93 -3.55
C HIS A 168 0.07 12.05 -2.51
N SER A 169 0.83 11.79 -1.45
CA SER A 169 1.15 12.73 -0.36
C SER A 169 2.62 13.12 -0.37
N LEU A 170 3.22 13.18 -1.56
CA LEU A 170 4.62 13.59 -1.71
C LEU A 170 4.73 15.11 -1.63
N PRO A 171 5.75 15.66 -0.96
CA PRO A 171 5.97 17.11 -0.90
C PRO A 171 6.29 17.71 -2.27
N SER A 172 6.72 16.89 -3.24
CA SER A 172 7.04 17.28 -4.61
C SER A 172 6.98 16.05 -5.52
N VAL A 173 6.58 16.24 -6.78
CA VAL A 173 6.60 15.21 -7.83
C VAL A 173 7.73 15.42 -8.84
N GLU A 174 8.28 16.63 -8.88
CA GLU A 174 9.39 17.08 -9.74
C GLU A 174 10.64 16.23 -9.51
N PHE A 175 10.97 15.94 -8.26
CA PHE A 175 12.16 15.18 -7.90
C PHE A 175 11.80 13.84 -7.27
N PRO A 176 12.54 12.77 -7.59
CA PRO A 176 12.38 11.49 -6.92
C PRO A 176 12.81 11.60 -5.45
N ILE A 177 11.91 11.25 -4.53
CA ILE A 177 12.19 11.31 -3.09
C ILE A 177 12.68 9.94 -2.65
N SER A 178 13.90 9.87 -2.10
CA SER A 178 14.47 8.61 -1.62
C SER A 178 13.69 8.07 -0.43
N LYS A 179 13.41 6.77 -0.44
CA LYS A 179 12.83 6.08 0.72
C LYS A 179 13.80 6.13 1.88
N LYS A 180 13.26 6.36 3.08
CA LYS A 180 14.07 6.43 4.31
C LYS A 180 14.46 5.03 4.76
N GLN A 181 15.75 4.82 5.02
CA GLN A 181 16.22 3.65 5.73
C GLN A 181 16.04 3.83 7.24
N PRO A 182 15.89 2.74 8.01
CA PRO A 182 16.01 2.82 9.47
C PRO A 182 17.36 3.41 9.86
N VAL A 183 17.36 4.32 10.83
CA VAL A 183 18.58 5.00 11.32
C VAL A 183 18.75 4.81 12.83
N GLY A 184 19.93 5.17 13.34
CA GLY A 184 20.27 4.99 14.75
C GLY A 184 20.39 3.51 15.12
N ILE A 185 19.98 3.16 16.34
CA ILE A 185 20.04 1.76 16.83
C ILE A 185 19.22 0.80 15.97
N LEU A 186 18.12 1.27 15.37
CA LEU A 186 17.31 0.48 14.44
C LEU A 186 17.98 0.33 13.07
N GLY A 187 18.98 1.14 12.73
CA GLY A 187 19.73 1.03 11.49
C GLY A 187 20.87 0.01 11.52
N ILE A 188 21.25 -0.50 12.69
CA ILE A 188 22.42 -1.38 12.87
C ILE A 188 22.04 -2.82 13.21
N PRO A 189 22.88 -3.82 12.88
CA PRO A 189 22.60 -5.23 13.12
C PRO A 189 22.24 -5.59 14.56
N GLU A 190 22.89 -4.96 15.54
CA GLU A 190 22.70 -5.23 16.97
C GLU A 190 21.27 -4.88 17.42
N GLY A 191 20.77 -3.70 17.05
CA GLY A 191 19.40 -3.30 17.38
C GLY A 191 18.36 -4.14 16.63
N GLN A 192 18.63 -4.49 15.38
CA GLN A 192 17.79 -5.41 14.62
C GLN A 192 17.71 -6.80 15.28
N ASN A 193 18.83 -7.33 15.78
CA ASN A 193 18.84 -8.61 16.51
C ASN A 193 18.00 -8.57 17.79
N ILE A 194 18.02 -7.45 18.53
CA ILE A 194 17.17 -7.28 19.72
C ILE A 194 15.69 -7.28 19.32
N VAL A 195 15.31 -6.53 18.29
CA VAL A 195 13.91 -6.51 17.81
C VAL A 195 13.49 -7.92 17.34
N SER A 196 14.33 -8.60 16.56
CA SER A 196 14.06 -9.97 16.09
C SER A 196 13.91 -10.96 17.24
N TYR A 197 14.67 -10.82 18.32
CA TYR A 197 14.50 -11.65 19.52
C TYR A 197 13.11 -11.49 20.12
N PHE A 198 12.63 -10.25 20.30
CA PHE A 198 11.28 -10.02 20.83
C PHE A 198 10.18 -10.50 19.87
N GLN A 199 10.36 -10.32 18.56
CA GLN A 199 9.46 -10.88 17.55
C GLN A 199 9.35 -12.40 17.68
N GLU A 200 10.48 -13.09 17.86
CA GLU A 200 10.53 -14.55 18.03
C GLU A 200 9.77 -15.00 19.30
N LEU A 201 9.90 -14.26 20.40
CA LEU A 201 9.10 -14.52 21.61
C LEU A 201 7.60 -14.40 21.35
N VAL A 202 7.16 -13.36 20.62
CA VAL A 202 5.75 -13.17 20.25
C VAL A 202 5.25 -14.27 19.32
N GLU A 203 6.08 -14.72 18.38
CA GLU A 203 5.71 -15.78 17.44
C GLU A 203 5.54 -17.13 18.12
N ASN A 204 6.41 -17.43 19.07
CA ASN A 204 6.40 -18.67 19.84
C ASN A 204 5.41 -18.66 21.03
N GLY A 205 4.70 -17.55 21.25
CA GLY A 205 3.79 -17.41 22.39
C GLY A 205 4.49 -17.40 23.75
N ALA A 206 5.77 -17.06 23.80
CA ALA A 206 6.60 -17.05 25.01
C ALA A 206 6.38 -15.78 25.86
N ILE A 207 5.12 -15.56 26.28
CA ILE A 207 4.66 -14.31 26.92
C ILE A 207 5.43 -14.00 28.21
N GLU A 208 5.69 -15.01 29.05
CA GLU A 208 6.42 -14.80 30.31
C GLU A 208 7.89 -14.44 30.08
N CYS A 209 8.54 -15.02 29.07
CA CYS A 209 9.88 -14.60 28.66
C CYS A 209 9.86 -13.16 28.15
N PHE A 210 8.87 -12.80 27.32
CA PHE A 210 8.71 -11.44 26.81
C PHE A 210 8.59 -10.42 27.95
N ARG A 211 7.71 -10.67 28.93
CA ARG A 211 7.48 -9.79 30.09
C ARG A 211 8.75 -9.62 30.94
N ARG A 212 9.48 -10.70 31.20
CA ARG A 212 10.74 -10.64 31.95
C ARG A 212 11.79 -9.83 31.19
N ASP A 213 11.97 -10.12 29.91
CA ASP A 213 13.11 -9.62 29.15
C ASP A 213 12.91 -8.17 28.66
N ILE A 214 11.66 -7.71 28.47
CA ILE A 214 11.38 -6.27 28.25
C ILE A 214 11.70 -5.43 29.50
N LEU A 215 11.43 -5.94 30.71
CA LEU A 215 11.77 -5.25 31.96
C LEU A 215 13.28 -5.13 32.13
N ARG A 216 14.03 -6.19 31.81
CA ARG A 216 15.50 -6.17 31.79
C ARG A 216 16.04 -5.16 30.79
N LEU A 217 15.47 -5.10 29.58
CA LEU A 217 15.85 -4.11 28.59
C LEU A 217 15.63 -2.68 29.10
N MET A 218 14.46 -2.41 29.69
CA MET A 218 14.14 -1.09 30.27
C MET A 218 15.09 -0.73 31.42
N GLN A 219 15.39 -1.66 32.33
CA GLN A 219 16.35 -1.44 33.42
C GLN A 219 17.75 -1.14 32.91
N HIS A 220 18.20 -1.85 31.87
CA HIS A 220 19.51 -1.62 31.26
C HIS A 220 19.62 -0.24 30.60
N ILE A 221 18.55 0.20 29.92
CA ILE A 221 18.50 1.53 29.30
C ILE A 221 18.46 2.63 30.37
N ASN A 222 17.64 2.47 31.40
CA ASN A 222 17.48 3.47 32.47
C ASN A 222 18.72 3.61 33.37
N SER A 223 19.55 2.57 33.49
CA SER A 223 20.81 2.62 34.25
C SER A 223 21.95 3.30 33.50
N SER A 224 21.77 3.60 32.20
CA SER A 224 22.77 4.23 31.36
C SER A 224 22.42 5.71 31.11
N ASN A 225 22.85 6.61 32.00
CA ASN A 225 22.49 8.04 32.04
C ASN A 225 22.79 8.89 30.78
N HIS A 226 23.48 8.35 29.75
CA HIS A 226 23.79 9.04 28.49
C HIS A 226 23.17 8.37 27.24
N VAL A 227 22.23 7.44 27.45
CA VAL A 227 21.84 6.44 26.46
C VAL A 227 20.35 6.50 26.10
N GLU A 228 19.52 7.17 26.89
CA GLU A 228 18.07 7.13 26.75
C GLU A 228 17.58 7.57 25.36
N ALA A 229 18.03 8.71 24.84
CA ALA A 229 17.65 9.20 23.50
C ALA A 229 18.06 8.25 22.36
N LYS A 230 19.17 7.50 22.51
CA LYS A 230 19.64 6.56 21.48
C LYS A 230 18.79 5.30 21.37
N TYR A 231 18.10 4.92 22.46
CA TYR A 231 17.36 3.66 22.55
C TYR A 231 15.83 3.85 22.63
N GLN A 232 15.34 5.09 22.63
CA GLN A 232 13.90 5.39 22.58
C GLN A 232 13.21 4.66 21.43
N ASP A 233 13.76 4.74 20.21
CA ASP A 233 13.18 4.04 19.04
C ASP A 233 13.22 2.51 19.18
N LEU A 234 14.25 1.95 19.84
CA LEU A 234 14.30 0.51 20.13
C LEU A 234 13.19 0.12 21.10
N LEU A 235 12.99 0.89 22.17
CA LEU A 235 11.92 0.64 23.13
C LEU A 235 10.54 0.73 22.46
N LEU A 236 10.33 1.70 21.57
CA LEU A 236 9.10 1.82 20.80
C LEU A 236 8.89 0.60 19.88
N ALA A 237 9.94 0.15 19.18
CA ALA A 237 9.87 -1.05 18.34
C ALA A 237 9.52 -2.31 19.16
N VAL A 238 10.10 -2.48 20.35
CA VAL A 238 9.79 -3.60 21.26
C VAL A 238 8.38 -3.46 21.86
N LYS A 239 7.91 -2.25 22.18
CA LYS A 239 6.52 -2.02 22.62
C LYS A 239 5.50 -2.39 21.54
N LEU A 240 5.83 -2.28 20.25
CA LEU A 240 4.95 -2.77 19.18
C LEU A 240 4.77 -4.29 19.22
N GLU A 241 5.79 -5.04 19.66
CA GLU A 241 5.65 -6.47 19.90
C GLU A 241 4.70 -6.77 21.06
N LYS A 242 4.71 -5.93 22.12
CA LYS A 242 3.72 -6.01 23.20
C LYS A 242 2.29 -5.83 22.67
N CYS A 243 2.08 -4.90 21.73
CA CYS A 243 0.78 -4.71 21.09
C CYS A 243 0.31 -6.02 20.40
N LEU A 244 1.22 -6.71 19.71
CA LEU A 244 0.92 -7.99 19.07
C LEU A 244 0.61 -9.11 20.08
N ILE A 245 1.21 -9.11 21.27
CA ILE A 245 0.84 -10.05 22.34
C ILE A 245 -0.57 -9.76 22.83
N LEU A 246 -0.90 -8.50 23.15
CA LEU A 246 -2.22 -8.11 23.63
C LEU A 246 -3.30 -8.50 22.61
N TYR A 247 -3.06 -8.22 21.33
CA TYR A 247 -3.91 -8.67 20.23
C TYR A 247 -4.11 -10.19 20.21
N GLN A 248 -3.06 -10.98 20.45
CA GLN A 248 -3.13 -12.44 20.46
C GLN A 248 -3.87 -13.01 21.67
N MET A 249 -3.80 -12.32 22.80
CA MET A 249 -4.54 -12.68 24.03
C MET A 249 -6.01 -12.26 23.98
N GLY A 250 -6.44 -11.54 22.94
CA GLY A 250 -7.80 -10.99 22.83
C GLY A 250 -8.02 -9.69 23.60
N ASP A 251 -6.95 -9.09 24.15
CA ASP A 251 -7.00 -7.76 24.77
C ASP A 251 -6.87 -6.69 23.68
N PHE A 252 -7.98 -6.44 22.98
CA PHE A 252 -8.03 -5.50 21.87
C PHE A 252 -7.93 -4.05 22.33
N GLU A 253 -8.53 -3.68 23.45
CA GLU A 253 -8.38 -2.33 24.04
C GLU A 253 -6.94 -2.06 24.48
N GLY A 254 -6.32 -2.99 25.19
CA GLY A 254 -4.91 -2.89 25.57
C GLY A 254 -4.00 -2.80 24.34
N CYS A 255 -4.30 -3.55 23.28
CA CYS A 255 -3.59 -3.47 22.01
C CYS A 255 -3.72 -2.07 21.37
N LYS A 256 -4.93 -1.51 21.33
CA LYS A 256 -5.19 -0.16 20.77
C LYS A 256 -4.44 0.89 21.56
N HIS A 257 -4.60 0.91 22.88
CA HIS A 257 -3.96 1.86 23.78
C HIS A 257 -2.42 1.81 23.70
N ALA A 258 -1.84 0.60 23.71
CA ALA A 258 -0.39 0.44 23.59
C ALA A 258 0.14 0.93 22.23
N GLY A 259 -0.60 0.70 21.15
CA GLY A 259 -0.24 1.19 19.82
C GLY A 259 -0.32 2.72 19.70
N GLU A 260 -1.38 3.31 20.25
CA GLU A 260 -1.56 4.77 20.31
C GLU A 260 -0.45 5.44 21.11
N GLU A 261 -0.06 4.86 22.26
CA GLU A 261 1.05 5.35 23.06
C GLU A 261 2.37 5.34 22.27
N VAL A 262 2.62 4.31 21.45
CA VAL A 262 3.77 4.32 20.54
C VAL A 262 3.70 5.47 19.54
N CYS A 263 2.52 5.77 18.99
CA CYS A 263 2.33 6.89 18.05
C CYS A 263 2.62 8.24 18.72
N ILE A 264 2.09 8.43 19.93
CA ILE A 264 2.28 9.64 20.73
C ILE A 264 3.75 9.81 21.11
N GLN A 265 4.41 8.76 21.59
CA GLN A 265 5.82 8.81 21.99
C GLN A 265 6.74 9.03 20.78
N ALA A 266 6.51 8.35 19.65
CA ALA A 266 7.29 8.56 18.43
C ALA A 266 7.21 10.02 17.96
N ASN A 267 6.02 10.65 18.06
CA ASN A 267 5.83 12.05 17.72
C ASN A 267 6.53 13.00 18.70
N ARG A 268 6.32 12.79 20.01
CA ARG A 268 6.93 13.60 21.08
C ARG A 268 8.46 13.57 21.02
N ASN A 269 9.03 12.43 20.68
CA ASN A 269 10.48 12.26 20.59
C ASN A 269 11.07 12.76 19.27
N HIS A 270 10.24 13.28 18.35
CA HIS A 270 10.63 13.64 16.98
C HIS A 270 11.44 12.51 16.29
N SER A 271 10.97 11.27 16.45
CA SER A 271 11.68 10.07 16.01
C SER A 271 12.05 10.16 14.54
N THR A 272 13.33 9.95 14.23
CA THR A 272 13.79 9.83 12.84
C THR A 272 13.22 8.59 12.14
N ASN A 273 12.75 7.60 12.92
CA ASN A 273 12.10 6.38 12.46
C ASN A 273 10.55 6.45 12.55
N TYR A 274 9.97 7.65 12.72
CA TYR A 274 8.53 7.87 12.91
C TYR A 274 7.65 7.09 11.93
N ASN A 275 7.92 7.21 10.62
CA ASN A 275 7.11 6.57 9.58
C ASN A 275 7.07 5.04 9.73
N ALA A 276 8.21 4.42 10.09
CA ALA A 276 8.28 2.98 10.29
C ALA A 276 7.53 2.55 11.56
N LEU A 277 7.76 3.25 12.68
CA LEU A 277 7.14 2.94 13.97
C LEU A 277 5.63 3.17 13.97
N VAL A 278 5.18 4.34 13.51
CA VAL A 278 3.76 4.72 13.49
C VAL A 278 3.01 3.98 12.39
N GLY A 279 3.63 3.77 11.22
CA GLY A 279 3.07 2.93 10.16
C GLY A 279 2.77 1.53 10.69
N ARG A 280 3.73 0.92 11.39
CA ARG A 280 3.54 -0.38 12.04
C ARG A 280 2.47 -0.35 13.13
N ALA A 281 2.48 0.64 14.02
CA ALA A 281 1.48 0.80 15.08
C ALA A 281 0.06 0.79 14.51
N LYS A 282 -0.21 1.64 13.51
CA LYS A 282 -1.52 1.71 12.84
C LYS A 282 -1.91 0.37 12.18
N SER A 283 -0.94 -0.33 11.58
CA SER A 283 -1.16 -1.67 11.01
C SER A 283 -1.56 -2.70 12.07
N VAL A 284 -1.04 -2.60 13.29
CA VAL A 284 -1.42 -3.48 14.41
C VAL A 284 -2.79 -3.11 14.97
N ILE A 285 -3.01 -1.82 15.26
CA ILE A 285 -4.28 -1.28 15.80
C ILE A 285 -5.45 -1.62 14.85
N SER A 286 -5.28 -1.46 13.54
CA SER A 286 -6.31 -1.85 12.56
C SER A 286 -6.72 -3.31 12.67
N GLY A 287 -5.82 -4.20 13.09
CA GLY A 287 -6.12 -5.60 13.34
C GLY A 287 -7.11 -5.80 14.47
N ALA A 288 -7.04 -4.98 15.53
CA ALA A 288 -7.97 -5.00 16.66
C ALA A 288 -9.38 -4.58 16.22
N TYR A 289 -9.51 -3.38 15.62
CA TYR A 289 -10.79 -2.89 15.07
C TYR A 289 -11.43 -3.87 14.07
N ARG A 290 -10.61 -4.44 13.17
CA ARG A 290 -11.07 -5.45 12.21
C ARG A 290 -11.68 -6.66 12.91
N THR A 291 -11.08 -7.11 14.02
CA THR A 291 -11.56 -8.29 14.77
C THR A 291 -12.85 -7.97 15.52
N GLU A 292 -13.03 -6.71 15.95
CA GLU A 292 -14.25 -6.20 16.57
C GLU A 292 -15.38 -5.91 15.55
N GLY A 293 -15.07 -5.96 14.24
CA GLY A 293 -16.04 -5.74 13.16
C GLY A 293 -16.12 -4.30 12.65
N ASP A 294 -15.31 -3.38 13.20
CA ASP A 294 -15.20 -2.00 12.71
C ASP A 294 -14.25 -1.93 11.50
N PHE A 295 -14.78 -2.31 10.33
CA PHE A 295 -14.02 -2.35 9.08
C PHE A 295 -13.68 -0.97 8.53
N GLU A 296 -14.49 0.05 8.84
CA GLU A 296 -14.26 1.42 8.41
C GLU A 296 -13.01 1.96 9.11
N LYS A 297 -12.99 1.89 10.46
CA LYS A 297 -11.84 2.36 11.23
C LYS A 297 -10.57 1.57 10.93
N ALA A 298 -10.70 0.26 10.78
CA ALA A 298 -9.59 -0.59 10.36
C ALA A 298 -9.04 -0.20 8.98
N GLY A 299 -9.91 0.18 8.04
CA GLY A 299 -9.57 0.66 6.71
C GLY A 299 -8.78 1.97 6.75
N GLU A 300 -9.30 2.98 7.46
CA GLU A 300 -8.63 4.27 7.63
C GLU A 300 -7.21 4.12 8.19
N LEU A 301 -7.06 3.30 9.23
CA LEU A 301 -5.76 3.04 9.86
C LEU A 301 -4.79 2.32 8.92
N LEU A 302 -5.25 1.37 8.10
CA LEU A 302 -4.40 0.68 7.13
C LEU A 302 -4.02 1.56 5.95
N ASP A 303 -4.91 2.43 5.49
CA ASP A 303 -4.59 3.39 4.43
C ASP A 303 -3.52 4.37 4.95
N SER A 304 -3.70 4.93 6.15
CA SER A 304 -2.70 5.78 6.77
C SER A 304 -1.38 5.05 7.08
N SER A 305 -1.44 3.78 7.48
CA SER A 305 -0.24 2.94 7.64
C SER A 305 0.51 2.75 6.32
N THR A 306 -0.23 2.50 5.24
CA THR A 306 0.33 2.31 3.89
C THR A 306 1.05 3.56 3.41
N GLU A 307 0.44 4.73 3.59
CA GLU A 307 1.06 6.03 3.25
C GLU A 307 2.36 6.27 4.01
N LEU A 308 2.39 6.00 5.32
CA LEU A 308 3.61 6.16 6.12
C LEU A 308 4.72 5.20 5.66
N LEU A 309 4.37 3.95 5.39
CA LEU A 309 5.34 2.92 4.99
C LEU A 309 5.82 3.07 3.53
N GLN A 310 5.08 3.77 2.67
CA GLN A 310 5.55 4.12 1.31
C GLN A 310 6.83 4.98 1.34
N ALA A 311 7.00 5.77 2.39
CA ALA A 311 8.17 6.62 2.59
C ALA A 311 9.40 5.89 3.17
N VAL A 312 9.29 4.59 3.46
CA VAL A 312 10.33 3.77 4.09
C VAL A 312 10.82 2.72 3.09
N VAL A 313 12.11 2.40 3.12
CA VAL A 313 12.67 1.33 2.25
C VAL A 313 11.91 0.04 2.52
N PRO A 314 11.43 -0.69 1.48
CA PRO A 314 10.60 -1.86 1.71
C PRO A 314 11.32 -2.87 2.59
N ASN A 315 10.65 -3.23 3.68
CA ASN A 315 11.16 -4.17 4.67
C ASN A 315 10.03 -5.15 5.05
N GLU A 316 10.25 -5.91 6.12
CA GLU A 316 9.25 -6.85 6.62
C GLU A 316 7.92 -6.15 6.95
N GLU A 317 7.96 -4.93 7.49
CA GLU A 317 6.77 -4.16 7.88
C GLU A 317 5.90 -3.78 6.69
N THR A 318 6.51 -3.41 5.55
CA THR A 318 5.77 -3.16 4.31
C THR A 318 5.01 -4.43 3.87
N SER A 319 5.65 -5.60 3.97
CA SER A 319 5.04 -6.89 3.60
C SER A 319 3.96 -7.31 4.60
N ILE A 320 4.16 -7.06 5.90
CA ILE A 320 3.16 -7.28 6.95
C ILE A 320 1.95 -6.39 6.69
N ASN A 321 2.15 -5.12 6.34
CA ASN A 321 1.06 -4.19 6.09
C ASN A 321 0.19 -4.61 4.89
N HIS A 322 0.78 -5.00 3.76
CA HIS A 322 0.00 -5.56 2.65
C HIS A 322 -0.76 -6.83 3.05
N THR A 323 -0.13 -7.68 3.87
CA THR A 323 -0.77 -8.87 4.42
C THR A 323 -1.96 -8.52 5.33
N ARG A 324 -1.93 -7.38 6.02
CA ARG A 324 -3.01 -6.86 6.86
C ARG A 324 -4.13 -6.21 6.04
N VAL A 325 -3.82 -5.50 4.95
CA VAL A 325 -4.80 -5.03 3.96
C VAL A 325 -5.56 -6.21 3.37
N ALA A 326 -4.86 -7.26 2.95
CA ALA A 326 -5.50 -8.48 2.48
C ALA A 326 -6.41 -9.09 3.56
N ALA A 327 -5.95 -9.13 4.81
CA ALA A 327 -6.73 -9.64 5.93
C ALA A 327 -8.03 -8.87 6.17
N LEU A 328 -7.98 -7.52 6.15
CA LEU A 328 -9.15 -6.66 6.28
C LEU A 328 -10.18 -6.98 5.20
N LEU A 329 -9.76 -6.98 3.94
CA LEU A 329 -10.67 -7.17 2.82
C LEU A 329 -11.23 -8.60 2.76
N CYS A 330 -10.44 -9.62 3.14
CA CYS A 330 -10.94 -10.99 3.32
C CYS A 330 -12.04 -11.07 4.38
N GLU A 331 -11.80 -10.50 5.57
CA GLU A 331 -12.76 -10.56 6.67
C GLU A 331 -14.03 -9.76 6.35
N LYS A 332 -13.89 -8.55 5.79
CA LYS A 332 -15.02 -7.73 5.33
C LYS A 332 -15.85 -8.46 4.27
N ALA A 333 -15.19 -9.06 3.27
CA ALA A 333 -15.85 -9.82 2.21
C ALA A 333 -16.71 -10.97 2.76
N ALA A 334 -16.21 -11.68 3.76
CA ALA A 334 -16.92 -12.78 4.37
C ALA A 334 -18.05 -12.34 5.33
N VAL A 335 -18.03 -11.09 5.81
CA VAL A 335 -19.01 -10.54 6.77
C VAL A 335 -20.17 -9.82 6.12
N MET A 336 -19.86 -8.89 5.23
CA MET A 336 -20.83 -7.98 4.63
C MET A 336 -20.67 -7.85 3.12
N GLY A 337 -19.79 -8.64 2.52
CA GLY A 337 -19.41 -8.47 1.13
C GLY A 337 -18.43 -7.33 0.92
N ILE A 338 -18.00 -7.18 -0.33
CA ILE A 338 -16.91 -6.30 -0.74
C ILE A 338 -17.21 -5.82 -2.15
N THR A 339 -16.93 -4.55 -2.42
CA THR A 339 -17.15 -3.93 -3.74
C THR A 339 -16.19 -4.49 -4.79
N LYS A 340 -16.47 -4.23 -6.07
CA LYS A 340 -15.55 -4.58 -7.17
C LYS A 340 -14.16 -3.93 -6.96
N SER A 341 -14.12 -2.67 -6.54
CA SER A 341 -12.87 -1.94 -6.27
C SER A 341 -12.07 -2.58 -5.12
N GLU A 342 -12.74 -2.91 -4.02
CA GLU A 342 -12.11 -3.60 -2.88
C GLU A 342 -11.60 -4.98 -3.24
N ARG A 343 -12.32 -5.72 -4.08
CA ARG A 343 -11.86 -7.01 -4.61
C ARG A 343 -10.58 -6.85 -5.42
N LYS A 344 -10.43 -5.79 -6.22
CA LYS A 344 -9.19 -5.48 -6.93
C LYS A 344 -8.06 -5.14 -5.94
N LYS A 345 -8.33 -4.30 -4.94
CA LYS A 345 -7.37 -3.95 -3.87
C LYS A 345 -6.87 -5.19 -3.13
N LEU A 346 -7.75 -6.14 -2.82
CA LEU A 346 -7.41 -7.42 -2.19
C LEU A 346 -6.48 -8.27 -3.08
N LYS A 347 -6.87 -8.49 -4.34
CA LYS A 347 -6.04 -9.25 -5.29
C LYS A 347 -4.65 -8.65 -5.44
N LYS A 348 -4.56 -7.32 -5.55
CA LYS A 348 -3.29 -6.58 -5.60
C LYS A 348 -2.46 -6.82 -4.34
N ALA A 349 -3.03 -6.63 -3.15
CA ALA A 349 -2.33 -6.84 -1.88
C ALA A 349 -1.81 -8.28 -1.74
N LEU A 350 -2.58 -9.30 -2.14
CA LEU A 350 -2.15 -10.69 -2.16
C LEU A 350 -1.00 -10.91 -3.16
N LYS A 351 -1.12 -10.37 -4.38
CA LYS A 351 -0.09 -10.46 -5.42
C LYS A 351 1.23 -9.83 -4.98
N ASP A 352 1.17 -8.64 -4.40
CA ASP A 352 2.34 -7.89 -3.94
C ASP A 352 3.13 -8.64 -2.87
N VAL A 353 2.46 -9.40 -2.01
CA VAL A 353 3.13 -10.24 -0.99
C VAL A 353 3.62 -11.56 -1.60
N ILE A 354 2.83 -12.22 -2.44
CA ILE A 354 3.12 -13.57 -2.95
C ILE A 354 4.19 -13.57 -4.05
N LEU A 355 4.24 -12.53 -4.89
CA LEU A 355 5.10 -12.47 -6.09
C LEU A 355 6.34 -11.59 -5.95
N ARG A 356 6.49 -10.77 -4.91
CA ARG A 356 7.69 -9.93 -4.75
C ARG A 356 8.96 -10.81 -4.72
N PRO A 357 9.97 -10.55 -5.58
CA PRO A 357 11.27 -11.20 -5.49
C PRO A 357 11.93 -10.91 -4.14
N ARG A 358 12.78 -11.82 -3.64
CA ARG A 358 13.61 -11.55 -2.45
C ARG A 358 14.42 -10.28 -2.71
N HIS A 359 14.12 -9.17 -2.02
CA HIS A 359 15.03 -8.02 -2.06
C HIS A 359 16.38 -8.43 -1.46
N ARG A 360 17.47 -7.78 -1.90
CA ARG A 360 18.85 -8.14 -1.55
C ARG A 360 19.10 -8.18 -0.03
N SER A 361 18.30 -7.45 0.76
CA SER A 361 18.30 -7.45 2.24
C SER A 361 17.62 -8.69 2.88
N GLU A 362 16.78 -9.43 2.15
CA GLU A 362 16.11 -10.64 2.63
C GLU A 362 16.93 -11.92 2.42
N ARG A 363 18.15 -11.82 1.86
CA ARG A 363 18.96 -13.00 1.51
C ARG A 363 19.36 -13.87 2.71
N ASN A 364 19.32 -13.33 3.94
CA ASN A 364 19.86 -14.02 5.11
C ASN A 364 18.85 -14.65 6.08
N GLN A 365 17.56 -14.77 5.77
CA GLN A 365 16.66 -15.44 6.73
C GLN A 365 15.59 -16.32 6.09
N SER A 366 15.73 -17.63 6.31
CA SER A 366 14.66 -18.64 6.24
C SER A 366 13.43 -18.28 7.10
N ARG A 367 13.58 -17.34 8.05
CA ARG A 367 12.54 -16.77 8.92
C ARG A 367 11.54 -15.85 8.18
N ASN A 368 11.92 -15.25 7.05
CA ASN A 368 11.18 -14.13 6.39
C ASN A 368 10.04 -14.51 5.42
N ALA A 369 9.62 -15.78 5.36
CA ALA A 369 8.46 -16.17 4.52
C ALA A 369 7.09 -16.03 5.21
N ARG A 370 7.05 -15.52 6.46
CA ARG A 370 5.81 -15.39 7.26
C ARG A 370 4.69 -14.67 6.53
N SER A 371 4.96 -13.48 5.99
CA SER A 371 3.97 -12.69 5.27
C SER A 371 3.44 -13.44 4.04
N ARG A 372 4.31 -14.16 3.32
CA ARG A 372 3.92 -14.98 2.15
C ARG A 372 3.05 -16.17 2.54
N ARG A 373 3.46 -16.93 3.57
CA ARG A 373 2.68 -18.04 4.12
C ARG A 373 1.28 -17.57 4.50
N ARG A 374 1.20 -16.47 5.26
CA ARG A 374 -0.07 -15.91 5.72
C ARG A 374 -0.90 -15.27 4.61
N ALA A 375 -0.28 -14.74 3.55
CA ALA A 375 -0.99 -14.27 2.36
C ALA A 375 -1.59 -15.44 1.57
N LEU A 376 -0.85 -16.54 1.40
CA LEU A 376 -1.37 -17.75 0.75
C LEU A 376 -2.54 -18.36 1.51
N ILE A 377 -2.44 -18.51 2.84
CA ILE A 377 -3.55 -18.99 3.68
C ILE A 377 -4.79 -18.11 3.50
N ARG A 378 -4.62 -16.79 3.47
CA ARG A 378 -5.74 -15.85 3.25
C ARG A 378 -6.31 -15.92 1.85
N ALA A 379 -5.47 -16.10 0.84
CA ALA A 379 -5.92 -16.28 -0.53
C ALA A 379 -6.82 -17.52 -0.63
N ILE A 380 -6.41 -18.66 -0.04
CA ILE A 380 -7.22 -19.88 0.03
C ILE A 380 -8.57 -19.56 0.68
N LEU A 381 -8.58 -19.01 1.90
CA LEU A 381 -9.83 -18.69 2.61
C LEU A 381 -10.74 -17.73 1.84
N PHE A 382 -10.17 -16.73 1.16
CA PHE A 382 -10.94 -15.77 0.35
C PHE A 382 -11.69 -16.45 -0.79
N TYR A 383 -11.00 -17.28 -1.57
CA TYR A 383 -11.63 -17.98 -2.70
C TYR A 383 -12.64 -19.04 -2.23
N LEU A 384 -12.50 -19.53 -1.00
CA LEU A 384 -13.48 -20.44 -0.39
C LEU A 384 -14.61 -19.71 0.34
N CYS A 385 -14.67 -18.37 0.32
CA CYS A 385 -15.63 -17.58 1.09
C CYS A 385 -15.65 -17.93 2.60
N SER A 386 -14.49 -18.30 3.15
CA SER A 386 -14.35 -18.81 4.52
C SER A 386 -13.65 -17.82 5.44
N ARG A 387 -13.87 -17.98 6.76
CA ARG A 387 -13.27 -17.12 7.79
C ARG A 387 -12.28 -17.89 8.64
N LYS A 388 -11.20 -17.20 9.01
CA LYS A 388 -10.24 -17.73 9.97
C LYS A 388 -10.92 -17.92 11.34
N GLY A 389 -10.75 -19.10 11.94
CA GLY A 389 -11.25 -19.39 13.29
C GLY A 389 -12.77 -19.59 13.38
N LYS A 390 -13.47 -19.78 12.25
CA LYS A 390 -14.88 -20.17 12.20
C LYS A 390 -15.01 -21.48 11.43
N ALA A 391 -16.01 -22.28 11.78
CA ALA A 391 -16.32 -23.51 11.05
C ALA A 391 -16.76 -23.19 9.61
N THR A 392 -16.44 -24.08 8.68
CA THR A 392 -16.86 -23.99 7.28
C THR A 392 -18.38 -23.96 7.19
N ASN A 393 -18.94 -22.97 6.49
CA ASN A 393 -20.34 -22.96 6.11
C ASN A 393 -20.52 -23.65 4.75
N LEU A 394 -20.92 -24.92 4.76
CA LEU A 394 -21.14 -25.71 3.54
C LEU A 394 -22.35 -25.25 2.71
N GLN A 395 -23.22 -24.39 3.26
CA GLN A 395 -24.33 -23.80 2.50
C GLN A 395 -23.88 -22.65 1.59
N THR A 396 -22.63 -22.18 1.72
CA THR A 396 -22.10 -21.12 0.86
C THR A 396 -21.58 -21.74 -0.43
N ASP A 397 -22.25 -21.47 -1.55
CA ASP A 397 -21.78 -21.91 -2.87
C ASP A 397 -20.45 -21.25 -3.23
N VAL A 398 -19.52 -22.07 -3.75
CA VAL A 398 -18.23 -21.62 -4.28
C VAL A 398 -18.09 -22.11 -5.71
N SER A 399 -17.73 -21.19 -6.61
CA SER A 399 -17.60 -21.50 -8.02
C SER A 399 -16.44 -22.47 -8.28
N GLN A 400 -16.54 -23.30 -9.31
CA GLN A 400 -15.45 -24.19 -9.73
C GLN A 400 -14.15 -23.42 -10.05
N LYS A 401 -14.28 -22.20 -10.57
CA LYS A 401 -13.15 -21.30 -10.84
C LYS A 401 -12.43 -20.89 -9.55
N ASP A 402 -13.20 -20.55 -8.51
CA ASP A 402 -12.62 -20.16 -7.22
C ASP A 402 -12.04 -21.37 -6.46
N LEU A 403 -12.67 -22.55 -6.55
CA LEU A 403 -12.11 -23.81 -6.03
C LEU A 403 -10.75 -24.12 -6.68
N ALA A 404 -10.66 -24.06 -8.00
CA ALA A 404 -9.40 -24.29 -8.72
C ALA A 404 -8.32 -23.29 -8.30
N ARG A 405 -8.71 -22.02 -8.06
CA ARG A 405 -7.77 -20.99 -7.61
C ARG A 405 -7.28 -21.22 -6.18
N ALA A 406 -8.17 -21.61 -5.27
CA ALA A 406 -7.81 -22.00 -3.91
C ALA A 406 -6.84 -23.20 -3.92
N GLU A 407 -7.07 -24.19 -4.79
CA GLU A 407 -6.21 -25.35 -4.96
C GLU A 407 -4.80 -24.98 -5.46
N GLU A 408 -4.68 -24.07 -6.44
CA GLU A 408 -3.38 -23.58 -6.91
C GLU A 408 -2.55 -22.97 -5.76
N PHE A 409 -3.19 -22.14 -4.92
CA PHE A 409 -2.51 -21.55 -3.76
C PHE A 409 -2.16 -22.58 -2.69
N ALA A 410 -3.03 -23.58 -2.46
CA ALA A 410 -2.75 -24.66 -1.53
C ALA A 410 -1.55 -25.50 -1.98
N GLN A 411 -1.48 -25.87 -3.26
CA GLN A 411 -0.35 -26.61 -3.81
C GLN A 411 0.95 -25.80 -3.75
N LYS A 412 0.87 -24.51 -4.05
CA LYS A 412 2.01 -23.59 -3.88
C LYS A 412 2.49 -23.55 -2.43
N PHE A 413 1.58 -23.48 -1.45
CA PHE A 413 1.96 -23.50 -0.04
C PHE A 413 2.64 -24.82 0.35
N LYS A 414 2.09 -25.96 -0.06
CA LYS A 414 2.65 -27.28 0.20
C LYS A 414 4.07 -27.41 -0.31
N ARG A 415 4.28 -27.05 -1.59
CA ARG A 415 5.58 -27.14 -2.27
C ARG A 415 6.62 -26.21 -1.65
N ASP A 416 6.25 -24.97 -1.37
CA ASP A 416 7.22 -23.91 -1.07
C ASP A 416 7.49 -23.75 0.44
N TYR A 417 6.54 -24.12 1.32
CA TYR A 417 6.60 -23.74 2.74
C TYR A 417 6.29 -24.84 3.76
N LEU A 418 5.53 -25.91 3.41
CA LEU A 418 4.99 -26.83 4.42
C LEU A 418 6.07 -27.54 5.26
N THR A 419 7.18 -27.96 4.63
CA THR A 419 8.25 -28.73 5.29
C THR A 419 8.89 -28.00 6.47
N ASN A 420 9.03 -26.67 6.38
CA ASN A 420 9.68 -25.83 7.39
C ASN A 420 8.71 -24.77 7.96
N CYS A 421 7.42 -25.11 8.03
CA CYS A 421 6.37 -24.18 8.46
C CYS A 421 6.25 -24.14 10.00
N PRO A 422 6.32 -22.97 10.64
CA PRO A 422 6.03 -22.83 12.08
C PRO A 422 4.62 -23.34 12.42
N MET A 423 4.44 -23.94 13.60
CA MET A 423 3.17 -24.58 14.01
C MET A 423 1.94 -23.70 13.78
N ARG A 424 2.03 -22.41 14.14
CA ARG A 424 0.91 -21.47 13.97
C ARG A 424 0.47 -21.29 12.52
N ASP A 425 1.42 -21.12 11.60
CA ASP A 425 1.12 -20.96 10.18
C ASP A 425 0.70 -22.32 9.58
N ARG A 426 1.23 -23.44 10.09
CA ARG A 426 0.87 -24.81 9.71
C ARG A 426 -0.58 -25.15 10.09
N ALA A 427 -1.00 -24.84 11.32
CA ALA A 427 -2.40 -24.99 11.76
C ALA A 427 -3.34 -24.10 10.93
N GLY A 428 -2.96 -22.85 10.68
CA GLY A 428 -3.71 -21.95 9.81
C GLY A 428 -3.88 -22.50 8.38
N PHE A 429 -2.83 -23.11 7.83
CA PHE A 429 -2.88 -23.76 6.53
C PHE A 429 -3.79 -24.97 6.52
N TYR A 430 -3.66 -25.89 7.49
CA TYR A 430 -4.50 -27.10 7.51
C TYR A 430 -5.97 -26.81 7.77
N SER A 431 -6.29 -25.75 8.53
CA SER A 431 -7.67 -25.27 8.65
C SER A 431 -8.24 -24.82 7.30
N ALA A 432 -7.49 -24.04 6.51
CA ALA A 432 -7.92 -23.61 5.18
C ALA A 432 -7.91 -24.76 4.14
N TYR A 433 -6.98 -25.69 4.28
CA TYR A 433 -6.85 -26.85 3.38
C TYR A 433 -7.93 -27.90 3.64
N GLY A 434 -8.29 -28.13 4.91
CA GLY A 434 -9.41 -28.98 5.28
C GLY A 434 -10.71 -28.48 4.66
N ASP A 435 -10.96 -27.17 4.73
CA ASP A 435 -12.11 -26.54 4.08
C ASP A 435 -12.13 -26.74 2.55
N LEU A 436 -10.99 -26.58 1.87
CA LEU A 436 -10.85 -26.87 0.45
C LEU A 436 -11.24 -28.33 0.13
N LEU A 437 -10.72 -29.29 0.89
CA LEU A 437 -11.00 -30.72 0.71
C LEU A 437 -12.48 -31.04 0.93
N THR A 438 -13.07 -30.50 1.99
CA THR A 438 -14.51 -30.68 2.28
C THR A 438 -15.37 -30.14 1.14
N ARG A 439 -15.05 -28.95 0.60
CA ARG A 439 -15.77 -28.38 -0.57
C ARG A 439 -15.57 -29.16 -1.87
N LYS A 440 -14.51 -29.96 -1.98
CA LYS A 440 -14.29 -30.91 -3.07
C LYS A 440 -14.97 -32.28 -2.85
N GLY A 441 -15.69 -32.46 -1.73
CA GLY A 441 -16.33 -33.73 -1.36
C GLY A 441 -15.38 -34.75 -0.71
N GLN A 442 -14.15 -34.34 -0.37
CA GLN A 442 -13.13 -35.19 0.29
C GLN A 442 -13.24 -35.03 1.81
N TYR A 443 -14.33 -35.56 2.37
CA TYR A 443 -14.70 -35.30 3.77
C TYR A 443 -13.73 -35.91 4.78
N GLU A 444 -13.24 -37.14 4.55
CA GLU A 444 -12.33 -37.83 5.47
C GLU A 444 -10.97 -37.13 5.54
N GLU A 445 -10.40 -36.77 4.39
CA GLU A 445 -9.13 -36.05 4.31
C GLU A 445 -9.27 -34.61 4.84
N GLY A 446 -10.45 -34.00 4.64
CA GLY A 446 -10.81 -32.73 5.24
C GLY A 446 -10.77 -32.79 6.77
N LEU A 447 -11.46 -33.77 7.37
CA LEU A 447 -11.46 -33.99 8.82
C LEU A 447 -10.07 -34.30 9.38
N TYR A 448 -9.30 -35.14 8.69
CA TYR A 448 -7.92 -35.44 9.07
C TYR A 448 -7.07 -34.16 9.11
N SER A 449 -7.23 -33.27 8.13
CA SER A 449 -6.53 -31.98 8.10
C SER A 449 -6.90 -31.08 9.30
N PHE A 450 -8.17 -31.07 9.73
CA PHE A 450 -8.56 -30.33 10.94
C PHE A 450 -7.96 -30.93 12.22
N ASN A 451 -7.86 -32.25 12.33
CA ASN A 451 -7.28 -32.92 13.51
C ASN A 451 -5.78 -32.65 13.68
N VAL A 452 -5.04 -32.41 12.60
CA VAL A 452 -3.63 -31.96 12.65
C VAL A 452 -3.49 -30.57 13.30
N CYS A 453 -4.58 -29.81 13.47
CA CYS A 453 -4.56 -28.53 14.20
C CYS A 453 -4.73 -28.66 15.72
N ILE A 454 -5.17 -29.83 16.23
CA ILE A 454 -5.47 -30.07 17.65
C ILE A 454 -4.28 -30.72 18.38
N LEU A 455 -3.37 -31.35 17.64
CA LEU A 455 -2.07 -31.85 18.10
C LEU A 455 -0.99 -30.78 17.94
#